data_AF-A0A2N5CQX3-F1
#
_entry.id   AF-A0A2N5CQX3-F1
#
_cell.length_a   1.000
_cell.length_b   1.000
_cell.length_c   1.000
_cell.angle_alpha   90.00
_cell.angle_beta   90.00
_cell.angle_gamma   90.00
#
_symmetry.space_group_name_H-M   'P 1'
#
loop_
_entity.id
_entity.type
_entity.pdbx_description
1 polymer ?
#
loop_
_entity_poly.entity_id
_entity_poly.type
_entity_poly.pdbx_seq_one_letter_code
_entity_poly.pdbx_strand_id
1 'polypeptide(L)' 'MDTRAWVVKRRERTRHLIELGGLVQKSGLVELTRDDRAALYGAFTFLATMLKADDVEHTLALWRRGGKRAFEAEARSAS' A
#
# COMPACT_ATOMS: atom_id res chain seq x y z
N MET A 1 -28.81 16.87 5.54
CA MET A 1 -27.57 16.06 5.47
C MET A 1 -27.98 14.69 4.96
N ASP A 2 -27.47 14.26 3.81
CA ASP A 2 -27.84 12.95 3.23
C ASP A 2 -27.15 11.82 4.02
N THR A 3 -27.89 11.22 4.95
CA THR A 3 -27.42 10.13 5.82
C THR A 3 -27.00 8.90 5.02
N ARG A 4 -27.64 8.62 3.89
CA ARG A 4 -27.33 7.45 3.05
C ARG A 4 -26.00 7.65 2.31
N ALA A 5 -25.80 8.82 1.72
CA ALA A 5 -24.53 9.18 1.08
C ALA A 5 -23.36 9.18 2.07
N TRP A 6 -23.59 9.63 3.31
CA TRP A 6 -22.57 9.58 4.37
C TRP A 6 -22.18 8.14 4.76
N VAL A 7 -23.16 7.24 4.93
CA VAL A 7 -22.89 5.83 5.25
C VAL A 7 -22.07 5.15 4.14
N VAL A 8 -22.41 5.40 2.87
CA VAL A 8 -21.67 4.85 1.72
C VAL A 8 -20.22 5.33 1.73
N LYS A 9 -19.99 6.65 1.82
CA LYS A 9 -18.64 7.23 1.87
C LYS A 9 -17.80 6.70 3.05
N ARG A 10 -18.42 6.45 4.20
CA ARG A 10 -17.74 5.86 5.36
C ARG A 10 -17.29 4.44 5.06
N ARG A 11 -18.17 3.60 4.49
CA ARG A 11 -17.84 2.21 4.13
C ARG A 11 -16.72 2.15 3.10
N GLU A 12 -16.77 3.01 2.08
CA GLU A 12 -15.73 3.12 1.07
C GLU A 12 -14.38 3.49 1.67
N ARG A 13 -14.36 4.49 2.58
CA ARG A 13 -13.13 4.89 3.28
C ARG A 13 -12.57 3.76 4.13
N THR A 14 -13.40 3.08 4.91
CA THR A 14 -12.96 1.97 5.75
C THR A 14 -12.41 0.83 4.90
N ARG A 15 -13.11 0.44 3.83
CA ARG A 15 -12.63 -0.59 2.90
C ARG A 15 -11.28 -0.21 2.30
N HIS A 16 -11.15 1.02 1.80
CA HIS A 16 -9.92 1.50 1.20
C HIS A 16 -8.72 1.45 2.17
N LEU A 17 -8.92 1.89 3.42
CA LEU A 17 -7.86 1.84 4.44
C LEU A 17 -7.49 0.41 4.84
N ILE A 18 -8.46 -0.51 4.88
CA ILE A 18 -8.21 -1.94 5.14
C ILE A 18 -7.39 -2.54 3.99
N GLU A 19 -7.75 -2.25 2.74
CA GLU A 19 -7.02 -2.73 1.56
C GLU A 19 -5.57 -2.23 1.59
N LEU A 20 -5.35 -0.95 1.87
CA LEU A 20 -4.01 -0.38 2.01
C LEU A 20 -3.24 -1.04 3.17
N GLY A 21 -3.86 -1.22 4.33
CA GLY A 21 -3.25 -1.92 5.47
C GLY A 21 -2.86 -3.36 5.12
N GLY A 22 -3.68 -4.05 4.35
CA GLY A 22 -3.38 -5.39 3.82
C GLY A 22 -2.13 -5.42 2.96
N LEU A 23 -1.87 -4.39 2.14
CA LEU A 23 -0.64 -4.29 1.35
C LEU A 23 0.60 -4.13 2.23
N VAL A 24 0.50 -3.32 3.29
CA VAL A 24 1.60 -3.14 4.25
C VAL A 24 1.92 -4.46 4.94
N GLN A 25 0.91 -5.22 5.34
CA GLN A 25 1.11 -6.53 5.96
C GLN A 25 1.71 -7.56 4.98
N LYS A 26 1.18 -7.66 3.76
CA LYS A 26 1.69 -8.59 2.72
C LYS A 26 3.14 -8.33 2.35
N SER A 27 3.56 -7.06 2.34
CA SER A 27 4.95 -6.69 2.07
C SER A 27 5.95 -7.15 3.15
N GLY A 28 5.48 -7.71 4.27
CA GLY A 28 6.31 -8.10 5.41
C GLY A 28 6.79 -6.92 6.26
N LEU A 29 6.47 -5.68 5.88
CA LEU A 29 6.94 -4.48 6.59
C LEU A 29 6.51 -4.46 8.05
N VAL A 30 5.29 -4.92 8.39
CA VAL A 30 4.81 -4.95 9.77
C VAL A 30 5.70 -5.85 10.65
N GLU A 31 6.05 -7.04 10.15
CA GLU A 31 6.91 -7.98 10.88
C GLU A 31 8.34 -7.44 10.98
N LEU A 32 8.92 -7.01 9.86
CA LEU A 32 10.31 -6.52 9.79
C LEU A 32 10.53 -5.27 10.66
N THR A 33 9.52 -4.43 10.80
CA THR A 33 9.57 -3.22 11.64
C THR A 33 9.05 -3.44 13.04
N ARG A 34 8.55 -4.63 13.38
CA ARG A 34 7.89 -4.94 14.67
C ARG A 34 6.75 -3.96 14.99
N ASP A 35 5.94 -3.63 13.98
CA ASP A 35 4.85 -2.66 14.05
C ASP A 35 5.28 -1.24 14.50
N ASP A 36 6.56 -0.88 14.30
CA ASP A 36 7.02 0.48 14.56
C ASP A 36 6.42 1.46 13.54
N ARG A 37 5.39 2.18 13.99
CA ARG A 37 4.67 3.16 13.18
C ARG A 37 5.55 4.30 12.68
N ALA A 38 6.55 4.72 13.45
CA ALA A 38 7.45 5.79 13.04
C ALA A 38 8.39 5.29 11.92
N ALA A 39 8.89 4.06 12.04
CA ALA A 39 9.68 3.42 10.99
C ALA A 39 8.87 3.24 9.69
N LEU A 40 7.64 2.72 9.78
CA LEU A 40 6.75 2.57 8.63
C LEU A 40 6.45 3.91 7.95
N TYR A 41 6.16 4.94 8.74
CA TYR A 41 5.91 6.29 8.21
C TYR A 41 7.16 6.89 7.55
N GLY A 42 8.34 6.70 8.15
CA GLY A 42 9.62 7.10 7.56
C GLY A 42 9.88 6.42 6.22
N ALA A 43 9.62 5.12 6.12
CA ALA A 43 9.74 4.37 4.87
C ALA A 43 8.81 4.90 3.78
N PHE A 44 7.52 5.12 4.07
CA PHE A 44 6.59 5.70 3.09
C PHE A 44 6.96 7.12 2.68
N THR A 45 7.49 7.93 3.61
CA THR A 45 7.98 9.27 3.30
C THR A 45 9.18 9.21 2.36
N PHE A 46 10.09 8.26 2.56
CA PHE A 46 11.20 8.03 1.65
C PHE A 46 10.73 7.61 0.25
N LEU A 47 9.74 6.70 0.15
CA LEU A 47 9.11 6.35 -1.14
C LEU A 47 8.50 7.58 -1.82
N ALA A 48 7.76 8.41 -1.08
CA ALA A 48 7.16 9.62 -1.61
C ALA A 48 8.21 10.63 -2.12
N THR A 49 9.38 10.71 -1.47
CA THR A 49 10.50 11.54 -1.94
C THR A 49 11.12 11.00 -3.22
N MET A 50 11.27 9.68 -3.36
CA MET A 50 11.76 9.08 -4.62
C MET A 50 10.84 9.37 -5.80
N LEU A 51 9.52 9.44 -5.58
CA LEU A 51 8.53 9.80 -6.59
C LEU A 51 8.47 11.31 -6.91
N LYS A 52 9.30 12.14 -6.29
CA LYS A 52 9.43 13.57 -6.63
C LYS A 52 10.70 13.86 -7.44
N ALA A 53 11.51 12.84 -7.73
CA ALA A 53 12.71 12.97 -8.55
C ALA A 53 12.38 12.99 -10.06
N ASP A 54 13.35 13.34 -10.91
CA ASP A 54 13.14 13.63 -12.34
C ASP A 54 12.61 12.44 -13.17
N ASP A 55 12.59 11.21 -12.65
CA ASP A 55 12.13 10.01 -13.36
C ASP A 55 11.03 9.21 -12.61
N VAL A 56 9.94 9.91 -12.30
CA VAL A 56 8.77 9.37 -11.58
C VAL A 56 8.13 8.22 -12.34
N GLU A 57 7.93 8.36 -13.65
CA GLU A 57 7.21 7.37 -14.46
C GLU A 57 7.98 6.06 -14.58
N HIS A 58 9.30 6.10 -14.77
CA HIS A 58 10.12 4.89 -14.77
C HIS A 58 10.10 4.20 -13.40
N THR A 59 10.26 4.98 -12.33
CA THR A 59 10.22 4.49 -10.94
C THR A 59 8.89 3.81 -10.64
N LEU A 60 7.76 4.45 -10.99
CA LEU A 60 6.43 3.85 -10.84
C LEU A 60 6.27 2.59 -11.70
N ALA A 61 6.77 2.60 -12.94
CA ALA A 61 6.69 1.44 -13.81
C ALA A 61 7.45 0.23 -13.23
N LEU A 62 8.61 0.45 -12.62
CA LEU A 62 9.37 -0.58 -11.90
C LEU A 62 8.58 -1.13 -10.72
N TRP A 63 8.01 -0.27 -9.88
CA TRP A 63 7.24 -0.68 -8.71
C TRP A 63 5.98 -1.48 -9.10
N ARG A 64 5.25 -1.03 -10.13
CA ARG A 64 4.08 -1.75 -10.65
C ARG A 64 4.45 -3.16 -11.12
N ARG A 65 5.55 -3.30 -11.86
CA ARG A 65 6.04 -4.62 -12.33
C ARG A 65 6.46 -5.51 -11.16
N GLY A 66 7.18 -4.95 -10.18
CA GLY A 66 7.60 -5.67 -8.98
C GLY A 66 6.40 -6.18 -8.17
N GLY A 67 5.44 -5.29 -7.88
CA GLY A 67 4.22 -5.64 -7.14
C GLY A 67 3.39 -6.71 -7.84
N LYS A 68 3.21 -6.61 -9.17
CA LYS A 68 2.50 -7.64 -9.95
C LYS A 68 3.14 -9.03 -9.79
N ARG A 69 4.46 -9.13 -9.91
CA ARG A 69 5.16 -10.42 -9.74
C ARG A 69 5.03 -10.96 -8.31
N ALA A 70 5.06 -10.10 -7.31
CA ALA A 70 4.87 -10.50 -5.91
C ALA A 70 3.47 -11.11 -5.69
N PHE A 71 2.42 -10.45 -6.20
CA PHE A 71 1.06 -10.99 -6.15
C PHE A 71 0.93 -12.34 -6.86
N GLU A 72 1.52 -12.47 -8.06
CA GLU A 72 1.50 -13.73 -8.81
C GLU A 72 2.24 -14.85 -8.08
N ALA A 73 3.34 -14.54 -7.39
CA ALA A 73 4.08 -15.51 -6.59
C ALA A 73 3.25 -15.99 -5.39
N GLU A 74 2.64 -15.07 -4.62
CA GLU A 74 1.74 -15.42 -3.52
C GLU A 74 0.58 -16.29 -3.98
N ALA A 75 -0.04 -15.96 -5.12
CA ALA A 75 -1.16 -16.72 -5.67
C ALA A 75 -0.76 -18.16 -6.05
N ARG A 76 0.45 -18.37 -6.58
CA ARG A 76 0.97 -19.71 -6.88
C ARG A 76 1.30 -20.51 -5.62
N SER A 77 1.80 -19.84 -4.57
CA SER A 77 2.13 -20.50 -3.30
C SER A 77 0.89 -20.87 -2.46
N ALA A 78 -0.27 -20.24 -2.75
CA ALA A 78 -1.54 -20.52 -2.09
C ALA A 78 -2.39 -21.58 -2.82
N SER A 79 -1.93 -22.09 -3.96
CA SER A 79 -2.56 -23.17 -4.74
C SER A 79 -1.88 -24.51 -4.51
#